data_AF-A0A4Q4C5B0-F1
#
_entry.id   AF-A0A4Q4C5B0-F1
#
_cell.length_a   1.000
_cell.length_b   1.000
_cell.length_c   1.000
_cell.angle_alpha   90.00
_cell.angle_beta   90.00
_cell.angle_gamma   90.00
#
_symmetry.space_group_name_H-M   'P 1'
#
loop_
_entity.id
_entity.type
_entity.pdbx_description
1 polymer ?
#
loop_
_entity_poly.entity_id
_entity_poly.type
_entity_poly.pdbx_seq_one_letter_code
_entity_poly.pdbx_strand_id
1 'polypeptide(L)'
;MTKARATLIGFSAVLMWSLLALFTIGSAPVPPLQLNAICFGIGGLIGLVWIARNGFDVLRGVSWKVYAFGTLGLFGYHFLYFTAFRLSPSAETGLIAYLWPLFIVLFSGLLPGERLRTPHVLGAII
;
A
#
# COMPACT_ATOMS: atom_id res chain seq x y z
N MET A 1 2.38 -18.81 11.88
CA MET A 1 1.22 -18.53 10.98
C MET A 1 1.31 -19.48 9.79
N THR A 2 0.19 -19.99 9.27
CA THR A 2 0.20 -20.75 8.01
C THR A 2 0.20 -19.79 6.82
N LYS A 3 0.79 -20.18 5.68
CA LYS A 3 0.82 -19.36 4.46
C LYS A 3 -0.59 -18.93 4.03
N ALA A 4 -1.55 -19.87 4.05
CA ALA A 4 -2.95 -19.60 3.70
C ALA A 4 -3.60 -18.52 4.58
N ARG A 5 -3.34 -18.52 5.89
CA ARG A 5 -3.87 -17.50 6.80
C ARG A 5 -3.27 -16.12 6.53
N ALA A 6 -1.97 -16.04 6.23
CA ALA A 6 -1.33 -14.80 5.85
C ALA A 6 -1.89 -14.24 4.53
N THR A 7 -2.13 -15.10 3.53
CA THR A 7 -2.77 -14.72 2.26
C THR A 7 -4.18 -14.20 2.48
N LEU A 8 -4.99 -14.84 3.33
CA LEU A 8 -6.36 -14.40 3.61
C LEU A 8 -6.38 -13.03 4.30
N ILE A 9 -5.46 -12.79 5.24
CA ILE A 9 -5.30 -11.48 5.87
C ILE A 9 -4.88 -10.44 4.82
N GLY A 10 -3.91 -10.75 3.96
CA GLY A 10 -3.51 -9.87 2.85
C GLY A 10 -4.67 -9.55 1.89
N PHE A 11 -5.51 -10.54 1.58
CA PHE A 11 -6.69 -10.34 0.72
C PHE A 11 -7.70 -9.36 1.32
N SER A 12 -7.84 -9.32 2.65
CA SER A 12 -8.69 -8.32 3.31
C SER A 12 -8.25 -6.88 3.02
N ALA A 13 -6.96 -6.62 2.84
CA ALA A 13 -6.47 -5.29 2.45
C ALA A 13 -6.99 -4.87 1.07
N VAL A 14 -7.03 -5.80 0.10
CA VAL A 14 -7.58 -5.57 -1.24
C VAL A 14 -9.08 -5.27 -1.17
N LEU A 15 -9.81 -6.01 -0.34
CA LEU A 15 -11.24 -5.73 -0.09
C LEU A 15 -11.47 -4.36 0.54
N MET A 16 -10.61 -3.93 1.46
CA MET A 16 -10.71 -2.59 2.04
C MET A 16 -10.41 -1.50 0.98
N TRP A 17 -9.45 -1.74 0.08
CA TRP A 17 -9.13 -0.81 -1.00
C TRP A 17 -10.22 -0.70 -2.07
N SER A 18 -11.04 -1.73 -2.30
CA SER A 18 -12.14 -1.64 -3.27
C SER A 18 -13.22 -0.64 -2.83
N LEU A 19 -13.37 -0.41 -1.52
CA LEU A 19 -14.28 0.58 -0.95
C LEU A 19 -13.70 2.01 -0.96
N LEU A 20 -12.41 2.18 -1.28
CA LEU A 20 -11.73 3.47 -1.20
C LEU A 20 -12.35 4.49 -2.15
N ALA A 21 -12.70 4.09 -3.37
CA ALA A 21 -13.31 5.00 -4.35
C ALA A 21 -14.65 5.56 -3.86
N LEU A 22 -15.49 4.69 -3.26
CA LEU A 22 -16.78 5.09 -2.68
C LEU A 22 -16.60 6.13 -1.57
N PHE A 23 -15.71 5.87 -0.62
CA PHE A 23 -15.46 6.82 0.48
C PHE A 23 -14.72 8.08 0.03
N THR A 24 -13.87 8.00 -1.00
CA THR A 24 -13.18 9.17 -1.55
C THR A 24 -14.17 10.15 -2.14
N ILE A 25 -15.13 9.68 -2.94
CA ILE A 25 -16.20 10.52 -3.50
C ILE A 25 -17.07 11.10 -2.37
N GLY A 26 -17.43 10.27 -1.38
CA GLY A 26 -18.23 10.70 -0.22
C GLY A 26 -17.53 11.69 0.72
N SER A 27 -16.21 11.81 0.65
CA SER A 27 -15.41 12.69 1.51
C SER A 27 -15.23 14.13 0.98
N ALA A 28 -15.81 14.45 -0.18
CA ALA A 28 -15.84 15.82 -0.69
C ALA A 28 -16.52 16.76 0.33
N PRO A 29 -15.96 17.95 0.64
CA PRO A 29 -14.92 18.66 -0.10
C PRO A 29 -13.48 18.53 0.46
N VAL A 30 -13.18 17.53 1.30
CA VAL A 30 -11.85 17.43 1.94
C VAL A 30 -10.73 17.25 0.90
N PRO A 31 -9.67 18.09 0.92
CA PRO A 31 -8.54 17.95 0.00
C PRO A 31 -7.84 16.57 0.12
N PRO A 32 -7.41 15.94 -0.99
CA PRO A 32 -6.86 14.58 -0.96
C PRO A 32 -5.63 14.38 -0.08
N LEU A 33 -4.71 15.35 -0.03
CA LEU A 33 -3.52 15.27 0.83
C LEU A 33 -3.89 15.39 2.32
N GLN A 34 -4.88 16.22 2.64
CA GLN A 34 -5.37 16.35 4.01
C GLN A 34 -6.08 15.06 4.45
N LEU A 35 -6.91 14.47 3.57
CA LEU A 35 -7.55 13.18 3.83
C LEU A 35 -6.49 12.10 4.08
N ASN A 36 -5.43 12.04 3.27
CA ASN A 36 -4.31 11.13 3.52
C ASN A 36 -3.64 11.39 4.86
N ALA A 37 -3.31 12.64 5.19
CA ALA A 37 -2.69 12.96 6.47
C ALA A 37 -3.53 12.49 7.67
N ILE A 38 -4.85 12.66 7.61
CA ILE A 38 -5.78 12.18 8.65
C ILE A 38 -5.79 10.65 8.70
N CYS A 39 -5.98 9.98 7.56
CA CYS A 39 -6.04 8.50 7.50
C CYS A 39 -4.74 7.84 7.96
N PHE A 40 -3.59 8.32 7.49
CA PHE A 40 -2.27 7.84 7.92
C PHE A 40 -1.99 8.20 9.39
N GLY A 41 -2.46 9.35 9.86
CA GLY A 41 -2.39 9.73 11.27
C GLY A 41 -3.16 8.74 12.15
N ILE A 42 -4.40 8.40 11.80
CA ILE A 42 -5.21 7.42 12.52
C ILE A 42 -4.55 6.03 12.47
N GLY A 43 -4.14 5.57 11.28
CA GLY A 43 -3.47 4.28 11.13
C GLY A 43 -2.16 4.18 11.92
N GLY A 44 -1.36 5.26 11.91
CA GLY A 44 -0.14 5.38 12.70
C GLY A 44 -0.41 5.36 14.20
N LEU A 45 -1.42 6.09 14.67
CA LEU A 45 -1.83 6.08 16.08
C LEU A 45 -2.28 4.69 16.54
N ILE A 46 -3.07 3.98 15.72
CA ILE A 46 -3.46 2.59 16.02
C ILE A 46 -2.22 1.71 16.14
N GLY A 47 -1.26 1.84 15.22
CA GLY A 47 0.02 1.13 15.27
C GLY A 47 0.84 1.47 16.52
N LEU A 48 0.92 2.74 16.90
CA LEU A 48 1.61 3.19 18.11
C LEU A 48 0.96 2.67 19.38
N VAL A 49 -0.37 2.68 19.48
CA VAL A 49 -1.11 2.09 20.61
C VAL A 49 -0.84 0.59 20.70
N TRP A 50 -0.79 -0.09 19.56
CA TRP A 50 -0.43 -1.51 19.50
C TRP A 50 0.99 -1.74 20.02
N ILE A 51 1.97 -0.96 19.58
CA ILE A 51 3.36 -1.05 20.04
C ILE A 51 3.45 -0.74 21.54
N ALA A 52 2.78 0.31 22.00
CA ALA A 52 2.78 0.69 23.42
C ALA A 52 2.28 -0.45 24.33
N ARG A 53 1.29 -1.23 23.87
CA ARG A 53 0.78 -2.42 24.59
C ARG A 53 1.76 -3.60 24.61
N ASN A 54 2.61 -3.73 23.60
CA ASN A 54 3.59 -4.83 23.48
C ASN A 54 5.01 -4.44 23.95
N GLY A 55 5.24 -3.15 24.25
CA GLY A 55 6.53 -2.59 24.63
C GLY A 55 7.25 -1.91 23.46
N PHE A 56 7.84 -0.73 23.71
CA PHE A 56 8.59 0.03 22.69
C PHE A 56 9.96 -0.58 22.37
N ASP A 57 10.42 -1.56 23.14
CA ASP A 57 11.69 -2.25 22.92
C ASP A 57 11.78 -2.91 21.55
N VAL A 58 10.64 -3.28 20.96
CA VAL A 58 10.53 -3.84 19.61
C VAL A 58 11.07 -2.88 18.54
N LEU A 59 11.04 -1.57 18.81
CA LEU A 59 11.56 -0.55 17.89
C LEU A 59 13.07 -0.34 17.98
N ARG A 60 13.73 -0.72 19.09
CA ARG A 60 15.17 -0.48 19.28
C ARG A 60 16.04 -1.22 18.28
N GLY A 61 15.58 -2.35 17.76
CA GLY A 61 16.28 -3.14 16.74
C GLY A 61 16.00 -2.70 15.30
N VAL A 62 15.09 -1.75 15.06
CA VAL A 62 14.69 -1.38 13.71
C VAL A 62 15.68 -0.37 13.14
N SER A 63 16.38 -0.76 12.07
CA SER A 63 17.32 0.12 11.37
C SER A 63 16.58 1.34 10.78
N TRP A 64 17.23 2.51 10.83
CA TRP A 64 16.74 3.73 10.17
C TRP A 64 16.41 3.52 8.68
N LYS A 65 17.08 2.56 8.02
CA LYS A 65 16.82 2.18 6.62
C LYS A 65 15.39 1.66 6.41
N VAL A 66 14.83 0.96 7.39
CA VAL A 66 13.44 0.44 7.33
C VAL A 66 12.44 1.59 7.40
N TYR A 67 12.69 2.56 8.29
CA TYR A 67 11.88 3.77 8.38
C TYR A 67 11.97 4.61 7.10
N ALA A 68 13.16 4.80 6.55
CA ALA A 68 13.37 5.51 5.30
C ALA A 68 12.66 4.80 4.13
N PHE A 69 12.81 3.48 4.01
CA PHE A 69 12.17 2.69 2.96
C PHE A 69 10.64 2.74 3.06
N GLY A 70 10.08 2.52 4.25
CA GLY A 70 8.64 2.58 4.47
C GLY A 70 8.05 3.96 4.21
N THR A 71 8.73 5.01 4.70
CA THR A 71 8.30 6.39 4.50
C THR A 71 8.37 6.78 3.02
N LEU A 72 9.49 6.48 2.34
CA LEU A 72 9.68 6.78 0.93
C LEU A 72 8.69 6.01 0.05
N GLY A 73 8.42 4.75 0.36
CA GLY A 73 7.44 3.94 -0.37
C GLY A 73 6.02 4.48 -0.23
N LEU A 74 5.56 4.69 1.01
CA LEU A 74 4.19 5.15 1.28
C LEU A 74 3.99 6.60 0.83
N PHE A 75 4.82 7.52 1.30
CA PHE A 75 4.68 8.93 0.95
C PHE A 75 5.02 9.18 -0.53
N GLY A 76 6.09 8.58 -1.04
CA GLY A 76 6.53 8.75 -2.42
C GLY A 76 5.48 8.28 -3.42
N TYR A 77 4.83 7.14 -3.18
CA TYR A 77 3.71 6.68 -4.02
C TYR A 77 2.59 7.72 -4.05
N HIS A 78 2.11 8.19 -2.88
CA HIS A 78 1.00 9.14 -2.83
C HIS A 78 1.38 10.49 -3.46
N PHE A 79 2.59 10.98 -3.20
CA PHE A 79 3.10 12.21 -3.78
C PHE A 79 3.13 12.14 -5.31
N LEU A 80 3.70 11.08 -5.88
CA LEU A 80 3.77 10.88 -7.33
C LEU A 80 2.38 10.67 -7.93
N TYR A 81 1.53 9.90 -7.26
CA TYR A 81 0.15 9.64 -7.69
C TYR A 81 -0.65 10.95 -7.79
N PHE A 82 -0.69 11.76 -6.73
CA PHE A 82 -1.41 13.04 -6.77
C PHE A 82 -0.80 14.03 -7.76
N THR A 83 0.52 14.01 -7.94
CA THR A 83 1.19 14.84 -8.95
C THR A 83 0.78 14.43 -10.35
N ALA A 84 0.75 13.12 -10.65
CA ALA A 84 0.31 12.61 -11.94
C ALA A 84 -1.13 13.00 -12.26
N PHE A 85 -2.06 12.87 -11.30
CA PHE A 85 -3.45 13.29 -11.47
C PHE A 85 -3.64 14.80 -11.64
N ARG A 86 -2.72 15.62 -11.08
CA ARG A 86 -2.73 17.09 -11.32
C ARG A 86 -2.22 17.44 -12.71
N LEU A 87 -1.26 16.68 -13.25
CA LEU A 87 -0.72 16.89 -14.60
C LEU A 87 -1.68 16.36 -15.68
N SER A 88 -2.34 15.24 -15.42
CA SER A 88 -3.32 14.63 -16.32
C SER A 88 -4.51 14.07 -15.51
N PRO A 89 -5.59 14.86 -15.34
CA PRO A 89 -6.78 14.44 -14.60
C PRO A 89 -7.67 13.54 -15.47
N SER A 90 -7.14 12.40 -15.88
CA SER A 90 -7.75 11.51 -16.87
C SER A 90 -7.79 10.07 -16.36
N ALA A 91 -8.74 9.29 -16.89
CA ALA A 91 -8.91 7.88 -16.48
C ALA A 91 -7.67 7.04 -16.81
N GLU A 92 -6.96 7.39 -17.90
CA GLU A 92 -5.72 6.74 -18.33
C GLU A 92 -4.62 6.84 -17.28
N THR A 93 -4.55 7.96 -16.55
CA THR A 93 -3.56 8.15 -15.47
C THR A 93 -3.80 7.16 -14.33
N GLY A 94 -5.07 6.91 -14.00
CA GLY A 94 -5.46 5.86 -13.07
C GLY A 94 -5.13 4.46 -13.59
N LEU A 95 -5.39 4.19 -14.87
CA LEU A 95 -5.09 2.89 -15.50
C LEU A 95 -3.59 2.57 -15.49
N ILE A 96 -2.74 3.56 -15.77
CA ILE A 96 -1.28 3.40 -15.65
C ILE A 96 -0.90 3.11 -14.20
N ALA A 97 -1.47 3.83 -13.23
CA ALA A 97 -1.22 3.56 -11.81
C ALA A 97 -1.67 2.15 -11.40
N TYR A 98 -2.72 1.60 -12.02
CA TYR A 98 -3.24 0.25 -11.80
C TYR A 98 -2.32 -0.88 -12.29
N LEU A 99 -1.17 -0.59 -12.88
CA LEU A 99 -0.14 -1.61 -13.20
C LEU A 99 0.58 -2.14 -11.96
N TRP A 100 0.35 -1.56 -10.77
CA TRP A 100 0.99 -1.98 -9.52
C TRP A 100 0.83 -3.49 -9.20
N PRO A 101 -0.31 -4.19 -9.42
CA PRO A 101 -0.43 -5.61 -9.12
C PRO A 101 0.48 -6.46 -10.03
N LEU A 102 0.56 -6.09 -11.30
CA LEU A 102 1.45 -6.73 -12.27
C LEU A 102 2.91 -6.57 -11.82
N PHE A 103 3.32 -5.36 -11.43
CA PHE A 103 4.67 -5.12 -10.93
C PHE A 103 4.97 -5.89 -9.64
N ILE A 104 4.00 -6.01 -8.71
CA ILE A 104 4.18 -6.85 -7.51
C ILE A 104 4.45 -8.30 -7.90
N VAL A 105 3.71 -8.86 -8.85
CA VAL A 105 3.93 -10.23 -9.32
C VAL A 105 5.30 -10.34 -9.99
N LEU A 106 5.65 -9.47 -10.93
CA LEU A 106 6.95 -9.54 -11.62
C LEU A 106 8.13 -9.39 -10.65
N PHE A 107 8.07 -8.43 -9.73
CA PHE A 107 9.12 -8.21 -8.74
C PHE A 107 9.17 -9.30 -7.65
N SER A 108 8.08 -10.03 -7.41
CA SER A 108 8.12 -11.19 -6.50
C SER A 108 9.10 -12.27 -6.96
N GLY A 109 9.36 -12.38 -8.27
CA GLY A 109 10.35 -13.29 -8.83
C GLY A 109 11.81 -12.89 -8.56
N LEU A 110 12.05 -11.65 -8.12
CA LEU A 110 13.39 -11.17 -7.71
C LEU A 110 13.68 -11.44 -6.24
N LEU A 111 12.70 -11.95 -5.47
CA LEU A 111 12.89 -12.25 -4.05
C LEU A 111 13.72 -13.53 -3.87
N PRO A 112 14.68 -13.55 -2.93
CA PRO A 112 15.48 -14.74 -2.66
C PRO A 112 14.62 -15.95 -2.30
N GLY A 113 14.75 -17.03 -3.07
CA GLY A 113 14.05 -18.30 -2.81
C GLY A 113 12.65 -18.42 -3.41
N GLU A 114 12.13 -17.37 -4.04
CA GLU A 114 10.86 -17.43 -4.76
C GLU A 114 11.08 -17.79 -6.24
N ARG A 115 10.13 -18.53 -6.82
CA ARG A 115 10.14 -18.88 -8.25
C ARG A 115 8.84 -18.43 -8.88
N LEU A 116 8.96 -17.53 -9.85
CA LEU A 116 7.82 -17.08 -10.64
C LEU A 116 7.32 -18.24 -11.50
N ARG A 117 6.06 -18.64 -11.31
CA ARG A 117 5.42 -19.68 -12.11
C ARG A 117 4.58 -19.04 -13.21
N THR A 118 4.50 -19.68 -14.37
CA THR A 118 3.69 -19.23 -15.52
C THR A 118 2.26 -18.84 -15.15
N PRO A 119 1.53 -19.58 -14.26
CA PRO A 119 0.19 -19.17 -13.84
C PRO A 119 0.13 -17.83 -13.10
N HIS A 120 1.18 -17.44 -12.37
CA HIS A 120 1.22 -16.14 -11.68
C HIS A 120 1.30 -15.00 -12.69
N VAL A 121 2.12 -15.15 -13.73
CA VAL A 121 2.27 -14.14 -14.78
C VAL A 121 0.99 -14.02 -15.60
N LEU A 122 0.40 -15.15 -16.00
CA LEU A 122 -0.87 -15.16 -16.75
C LEU A 122 -1.99 -14.52 -15.93
N GLY A 123 -2.13 -14.88 -14.65
CA GLY A 123 -3.14 -14.28 -13.77
C GLY A 123 -2.92 -12.81 -13.45
N ALA A 124 -1.71 -12.28 -13.65
CA ALA A 124 -1.42 -10.86 -13.45
C ALA A 124 -1.65 -10.00 -14.71
N ILE A 125 -1.67 -10.64 -15.89
CA ILE A 125 -1.87 -9.98 -17.19
C ILE A 125 -3.36 -9.89 -17.55
N ILE A 126 -4.15 -10.89 -17.13
CA ILE A 126 -5.62 -10.95 -17.32
C ILE A 126 -6.30 -9.96 -16.36
#